data_AF-A0A3M8CKW4-F1
#
_entry.id   AF-A0A3M8CKW4-F1
#
_cell.length_a   1.000
_cell.length_b   1.000
_cell.length_c   1.000
_cell.angle_alpha   90.00
_cell.angle_beta   90.00
_cell.angle_gamma   90.00
#
_symmetry.space_group_name_H-M   'P 1'
#
loop_
_entity.id
_entity.type
_entity.pdbx_description
1 polymer ?
#
loop_
_entity_poly.entity_id
_entity_poly.type
_entity_poly.pdbx_seq_one_letter_code
_entity_poly.pdbx_strand_id
1 'polypeptide(L)'
;MQQEQVRQFVERYLASFSAHIVESHPDYLTVKLPVEIDKDIGNRPFYWSWVEKMNLAYQPLVLTFAFHPDRMPDGLRAEYIHLGAGRMQQIFASTKKHGQFVCMYEQTKSVWPSSGTRRSTPLVPWLGLNLKISLLCDKKRDILMYLGINLHEPRIVHDFTSFLFRLPLSPAIPDYFYTLDRRITLSQAVHMTQQEVSRVLDLEDQSWASEARSRLDEELAILQAYYDELALREQPAEEEIEKEENEIKETVEAMEQVEAAPPVEEQDGTASFDEYRSSGGRILDFLRANGIPMTPREEINQQEWKKSTPQEERQRRMDELTWQYEPRIDVNLINAGLFYLHSTPGLGRIL
;
A
#
# COMPACT_ATOMS: atom_id res chain seq x y z
N MET A 1 -21.45 3.58 4.85
CA MET A 1 -20.98 3.16 6.20
C MET A 1 -21.39 4.21 7.21
N GLN A 2 -21.93 3.80 8.34
CA GLN A 2 -22.42 4.69 9.39
C GLN A 2 -21.25 5.25 10.20
N GLN A 3 -21.31 6.53 10.55
CA GLN A 3 -20.28 7.24 11.33
C GLN A 3 -19.94 6.56 12.67
N GLU A 4 -20.91 5.81 13.22
CA GLU A 4 -20.74 4.94 14.39
C GLU A 4 -19.67 3.86 14.19
N GLN A 5 -19.57 3.26 12.99
CA GLN A 5 -18.57 2.23 12.70
C GLN A 5 -17.16 2.82 12.69
N VAL A 6 -17.01 4.05 12.17
CA VAL A 6 -15.75 4.79 12.17
C VAL A 6 -15.32 5.05 13.61
N ARG A 7 -16.23 5.54 14.45
CA ARG A 7 -15.98 5.74 15.88
C ARG A 7 -15.57 4.47 16.59
N GLN A 8 -16.35 3.39 16.47
CA GLN A 8 -16.06 2.10 17.10
C GLN A 8 -14.71 1.54 16.65
N PHE A 9 -14.30 1.77 15.39
CA PHE A 9 -12.98 1.38 14.92
C PHE A 9 -11.87 2.19 15.60
N VAL A 10 -12.00 3.52 15.64
CA VAL A 10 -11.01 4.41 16.27
C VAL A 10 -10.87 4.11 17.76
N GLU A 11 -11.97 3.91 18.49
CA GLU A 11 -11.96 3.57 19.92
C GLU A 11 -11.26 2.23 20.17
N ARG A 12 -11.54 1.19 19.37
CA ARG A 12 -10.87 -0.11 19.49
C ARG A 12 -9.38 -0.02 19.19
N TYR A 13 -9.00 0.72 18.16
CA TYR A 13 -7.61 0.99 17.83
C TYR A 13 -6.90 1.70 18.99
N LEU A 14 -7.47 2.78 19.53
CA LEU A 14 -6.87 3.49 20.66
C LEU A 14 -6.76 2.59 21.90
N ALA A 15 -7.78 1.76 22.16
CA ALA A 15 -7.77 0.81 23.26
C ALA A 15 -6.68 -0.26 23.11
N SER A 16 -6.39 -0.75 21.88
CA SER A 16 -5.36 -1.78 21.67
C SER A 16 -3.94 -1.28 22.01
N PHE A 17 -3.71 0.03 21.94
CA PHE A 17 -2.45 0.66 22.36
C PHE A 17 -2.51 1.25 23.77
N SER A 18 -3.57 0.96 24.53
CA SER A 18 -3.78 1.52 25.87
C SER A 18 -3.69 3.05 25.89
N ALA A 19 -4.20 3.71 24.85
CA ALA A 19 -4.19 5.17 24.76
C ALA A 19 -5.05 5.78 25.87
N HIS A 20 -4.58 6.90 26.43
CA HIS A 20 -5.27 7.56 27.52
C HIS A 20 -6.36 8.49 26.96
N ILE A 21 -7.62 8.04 27.03
CA ILE A 21 -8.78 8.84 26.67
C ILE A 21 -8.92 9.96 27.71
N VAL A 22 -8.77 11.21 27.26
CA VAL A 22 -8.92 12.40 28.10
C VAL A 22 -10.41 12.75 28.26
N GLU A 23 -11.17 12.62 27.18
CA GLU A 23 -12.59 12.95 27.15
C GLU A 23 -13.30 12.10 26.10
N SER A 24 -14.46 11.54 26.46
CA SER A 24 -15.33 10.80 25.55
C SER A 24 -16.72 11.44 25.53
N HIS A 25 -17.07 12.05 24.40
CA HIS A 25 -18.36 12.67 24.15
C HIS A 25 -19.05 11.96 22.98
N PRO A 26 -20.40 11.94 22.85
CA PRO A 26 -21.08 11.34 21.69
C PRO A 26 -20.65 11.88 20.33
N ASP A 27 -20.20 13.14 20.27
CA ASP A 27 -19.81 13.80 19.03
C ASP A 27 -18.30 13.86 18.77
N TYR A 28 -17.47 13.68 19.81
CA TYR A 28 -16.01 13.72 19.68
C TYR A 28 -15.29 12.90 20.75
N LEU A 29 -14.02 12.62 20.51
CA LEU A 29 -13.14 11.89 21.41
C LEU A 29 -11.80 12.60 21.51
N THR A 30 -11.41 12.99 22.71
CA THR A 30 -10.09 13.59 22.99
C THR A 30 -9.19 12.54 23.61
N VAL A 31 -8.03 12.30 23.01
CA VAL A 31 -7.10 11.26 23.42
C VAL A 31 -5.66 11.78 23.48
N LYS A 32 -4.94 11.34 24.51
CA LYS A 32 -3.50 11.52 24.63
C LYS A 32 -2.80 10.31 24.02
N LEU A 33 -2.05 10.52 22.96
CA LEU A 33 -1.43 9.45 22.20
C LEU A 33 -0.23 8.84 22.93
N PRO A 34 -0.12 7.50 22.98
CA PRO A 34 1.12 6.81 23.30
C PRO A 34 2.22 7.13 22.27
N VAL A 35 3.48 6.98 22.68
CA VAL A 35 4.67 7.24 21.84
C VAL A 35 4.59 6.55 20.48
N GLU A 36 4.20 5.28 20.47
CA GLU A 36 4.14 4.47 19.24
C GLU A 36 3.12 5.03 18.25
N ILE A 37 1.92 5.35 18.73
CA ILE A 37 0.84 5.88 17.89
C ILE A 37 1.14 7.30 17.42
N ASP A 38 1.74 8.11 18.29
CA ASP A 38 2.18 9.45 17.93
C ASP A 38 3.19 9.43 16.78
N LYS A 39 4.14 8.48 16.77
CA LYS A 39 5.07 8.33 15.65
C LYS A 39 4.37 7.95 14.35
N ASP A 40 3.29 7.16 14.43
CA ASP A 40 2.58 6.68 13.24
C ASP A 40 1.60 7.71 12.67
N ILE A 41 0.84 8.42 13.52
CA ILE A 41 -0.23 9.32 13.07
C ILE A 41 0.06 10.79 13.42
N GLY A 42 0.96 11.09 14.35
CA GLY A 42 1.20 12.45 14.87
C GLY A 42 1.85 13.43 13.89
N ASN A 43 2.32 12.96 12.72
CA ASN A 43 2.89 13.78 11.65
C ASN A 43 4.04 14.71 12.09
N ARG A 44 4.84 14.28 13.07
CA ARG A 44 5.96 15.05 13.63
C ARG A 44 7.31 14.30 13.64
N PRO A 45 7.82 13.85 12.48
CA PRO A 45 9.06 13.06 12.42
C PRO A 45 10.30 13.81 12.94
N PHE A 46 10.42 15.12 12.65
CA PHE A 46 11.54 15.93 13.15
C PHE A 46 11.55 16.07 14.67
N TYR A 47 10.37 16.16 15.29
CA TYR A 47 10.22 16.21 16.74
C TYR A 47 10.79 14.93 17.39
N TRP A 48 10.37 13.76 16.90
CA TRP A 48 10.84 12.48 17.43
C TRP A 48 12.34 12.28 17.21
N SER A 49 12.86 12.62 16.03
CA SER A 49 14.30 12.57 15.73
C SER A 49 15.12 13.42 16.72
N TRP A 50 14.63 14.62 17.06
CA TRP A 50 15.31 15.50 18.00
C TRP A 50 15.23 14.99 19.45
N VAL A 51 14.05 14.57 19.91
CA VAL A 51 13.84 14.00 21.25
C VAL A 51 14.74 12.79 21.50
N GLU A 52 14.85 11.90 20.53
CA GLU A 52 15.68 10.69 20.63
C GLU A 52 17.17 11.02 20.62
N LYS A 53 17.63 11.91 19.72
CA LYS A 53 19.04 12.32 19.64
C LYS A 53 19.51 13.02 20.90
N MET A 54 18.67 13.86 21.48
CA MET A 54 19.01 14.64 22.67
C MET A 54 18.68 13.89 23.99
N ASN A 55 18.12 12.68 23.91
CA ASN A 55 17.67 11.87 25.04
C ASN A 55 16.77 12.66 26.01
N LEU A 56 15.81 13.42 25.46
CA LEU A 56 14.92 14.29 26.21
C LEU A 56 13.63 13.57 26.61
N ALA A 57 12.97 14.06 27.65
CA ALA A 57 11.61 13.64 27.96
C ALA A 57 10.65 14.11 26.87
N TYR A 58 9.84 13.19 26.34
CA TYR A 58 8.87 13.51 25.30
C TYR A 58 7.63 14.20 25.88
N GLN A 59 6.99 15.02 25.05
CA GLN A 59 5.74 15.71 25.30
C GLN A 59 4.63 15.00 24.53
N PRO A 60 3.68 14.35 25.22
CA PRO A 60 2.62 13.59 24.56
C PRO A 60 1.71 14.49 23.70
N LEU A 61 1.38 14.04 22.49
CA LEU A 61 0.41 14.72 21.64
C LEU A 61 -1.02 14.39 22.09
N VAL A 62 -1.86 15.42 22.21
CA VAL A 62 -3.31 15.28 22.44
C VAL A 62 -4.03 15.63 21.15
N LEU A 63 -4.92 14.73 20.72
CA LEU A 63 -5.77 14.93 19.55
C LEU A 63 -7.24 14.83 19.93
N THR A 64 -8.06 15.63 19.26
CA THR A 64 -9.51 15.56 19.34
C THR A 64 -10.05 15.09 18.00
N PHE A 65 -10.71 13.94 17.98
CA PHE A 65 -11.38 13.38 16.81
C PHE A 65 -12.85 13.76 16.85
N ALA A 66 -13.33 14.49 15.84
CA ALA A 66 -14.73 14.83 15.68
C ALA A 66 -15.42 13.78 14.80
N PHE A 67 -16.56 13.28 15.27
CA PHE A 67 -17.45 12.40 14.51
C PHE A 67 -18.67 13.14 13.97
N HIS A 68 -19.10 14.21 14.64
CA HIS A 68 -20.18 15.08 14.18
C HIS A 68 -19.73 16.55 14.28
N PRO A 69 -19.12 17.10 13.21
CA PRO A 69 -18.48 18.41 13.26
C PRO A 69 -19.48 19.54 13.56
N ASP A 70 -20.73 19.40 13.12
CA ASP A 70 -21.79 20.40 13.31
C ASP A 70 -22.28 20.52 14.78
N ARG A 71 -21.88 19.58 15.65
CA ARG A 71 -22.30 19.52 17.06
C ARG A 71 -21.13 19.73 18.03
N MET A 72 -20.03 20.31 17.53
CA MET A 72 -18.83 20.56 18.31
C MET A 72 -18.93 21.88 19.11
N PRO A 73 -18.34 21.95 20.32
CA PRO A 73 -18.16 23.22 21.01
C PRO A 73 -17.29 24.19 20.23
N ASP A 74 -17.64 25.48 20.26
CA ASP A 74 -16.87 26.53 19.60
C ASP A 74 -15.44 26.65 20.17
N GLY A 75 -14.45 26.76 19.28
CA GLY A 75 -13.04 26.93 19.64
C GLY A 75 -12.27 25.63 19.93
N LEU A 76 -12.93 24.47 19.94
CA LEU A 76 -12.24 23.19 20.09
C LEU A 76 -11.58 22.78 18.76
N ARG A 77 -10.24 22.73 18.74
CA ARG A 77 -9.50 22.24 17.56
C ARG A 77 -9.67 20.73 17.45
N ALA A 78 -10.52 20.30 16.53
CA ALA A 78 -10.76 18.88 16.26
C ALA A 78 -10.51 18.54 14.78
N GLU A 79 -10.13 17.29 14.54
CA GLU A 79 -10.02 16.72 13.19
C GLU A 79 -11.27 15.90 12.91
N TYR A 80 -11.99 16.23 11.84
CA TYR A 80 -13.13 15.46 11.41
C TYR A 80 -12.68 14.10 10.86
N ILE A 81 -13.12 13.01 11.49
CA ILE A 81 -12.77 11.65 11.10
C ILE A 81 -13.93 11.04 10.33
N HIS A 82 -13.65 10.71 9.06
CA HIS A 82 -14.51 9.91 8.20
C HIS A 82 -13.62 8.96 7.39
N LEU A 83 -14.22 8.03 6.64
CA LEU A 83 -13.48 6.98 5.93
C LEU A 83 -12.41 7.49 4.96
N GLY A 84 -12.66 8.65 4.33
CA GLY A 84 -11.76 9.29 3.38
C GLY A 84 -10.73 10.23 4.02
N ALA A 85 -10.78 10.46 5.33
CA ALA A 85 -9.85 11.38 6.00
C ALA A 85 -8.42 10.82 5.98
N GLY A 86 -7.43 11.67 5.73
CA GLY A 86 -6.01 11.27 5.75
C GLY A 86 -5.60 10.62 7.09
N ARG A 87 -6.10 11.16 8.21
CA ARG A 87 -5.91 10.57 9.54
C ARG A 87 -6.44 9.14 9.64
N MET A 88 -7.59 8.86 9.04
CA MET A 88 -8.17 7.51 9.04
C MET A 88 -7.27 6.54 8.26
N GLN A 89 -6.71 6.96 7.13
CA GLN A 89 -5.74 6.17 6.37
C GLN A 89 -4.48 5.88 7.18
N GLN A 90 -3.98 6.86 7.95
CA GLN A 90 -2.85 6.67 8.86
C GLN A 90 -3.16 5.65 9.97
N ILE A 91 -4.37 5.72 10.55
CA ILE A 91 -4.83 4.74 11.54
C ILE A 91 -4.92 3.34 10.92
N PHE A 92 -5.43 3.19 9.70
CA PHE A 92 -5.45 1.91 9.00
C PHE A 92 -4.04 1.37 8.74
N ALA A 93 -3.12 2.23 8.30
CA ALA A 93 -1.73 1.87 8.07
C ALA A 93 -1.04 1.41 9.36
N SER A 94 -1.24 2.14 10.47
CA SER A 94 -0.72 1.77 11.79
C SER A 94 -1.34 0.46 12.29
N THR A 95 -2.66 0.29 12.16
CA THR A 95 -3.35 -0.97 12.51
C THR A 95 -2.76 -2.14 11.72
N LYS A 96 -2.55 -1.97 10.41
CA LYS A 96 -1.93 -2.98 9.57
C LYS A 96 -0.50 -3.27 10.02
N LYS A 97 0.31 -2.25 10.34
CA LYS A 97 1.71 -2.38 10.77
C LYS A 97 1.85 -3.18 12.07
N HIS A 98 1.02 -2.88 13.06
CA HIS A 98 1.11 -3.52 14.39
C HIS A 98 0.29 -4.81 14.50
N GLY A 99 -0.67 -5.02 13.60
CA GLY A 99 -1.53 -6.21 13.56
C GLY A 99 -1.09 -7.30 12.59
N GLN A 100 0.12 -7.22 12.00
CA GLN A 100 0.59 -8.22 11.02
C GLN A 100 0.83 -9.59 11.63
N PHE A 101 1.36 -9.61 12.86
CA PHE A 101 1.69 -10.84 13.57
C PHE A 101 1.35 -10.72 15.04
N VAL A 102 0.63 -11.69 15.58
CA VAL A 102 0.30 -11.77 17.01
C VAL A 102 0.74 -13.10 17.61
N CYS A 103 1.07 -13.10 18.89
CA CYS A 103 1.31 -14.31 19.66
C CYS A 103 0.35 -14.31 20.85
N MET A 104 -0.51 -15.33 20.94
CA MET A 104 -1.59 -15.37 21.93
C MET A 104 -1.73 -16.75 22.57
N TYR A 105 -2.19 -16.76 23.81
CA TYR A 105 -2.40 -17.94 24.64
C TYR A 105 -3.84 -17.98 25.12
N GLU A 106 -4.47 -19.15 25.03
CA GLU A 106 -5.81 -19.38 25.54
C GLU A 106 -5.84 -19.29 27.08
N GLN A 107 -6.70 -18.41 27.58
CA GLN A 107 -6.95 -18.18 28.99
C GLN A 107 -8.09 -19.06 29.47
N THR A 108 -7.83 -20.36 29.62
CA THR A 108 -8.83 -21.24 30.24
C THR A 108 -8.66 -21.24 31.76
N LYS A 109 -9.78 -21.15 32.47
CA LYS A 109 -9.76 -21.30 33.94
C LYS A 109 -9.40 -22.75 34.21
N SER A 110 -8.19 -22.98 34.71
CA SER A 110 -7.75 -24.31 35.13
C SER A 110 -8.80 -24.91 36.06
N VAL A 111 -9.48 -25.96 35.61
CA VAL A 111 -10.38 -26.74 36.46
C VAL A 111 -9.46 -27.49 37.41
N TRP A 112 -9.32 -26.96 38.63
CA TRP A 112 -8.61 -27.67 39.70
C TRP A 112 -9.24 -29.06 39.82
N PRO A 113 -8.50 -30.15 39.55
CA PRO A 113 -9.01 -31.45 39.89
C PRO A 113 -9.16 -31.49 41.42
N SER A 114 -10.28 -32.00 41.92
CA SER A 114 -10.53 -32.18 43.36
C SER A 114 -9.49 -33.06 44.07
N SER A 115 -8.53 -33.61 43.34
CA SER A 115 -7.38 -34.39 43.81
C SER A 115 -6.11 -33.55 43.69
N GLY A 116 -5.45 -33.28 44.83
CA GLY A 116 -4.35 -32.32 45.02
C GLY A 116 -3.01 -32.57 44.30
N THR A 117 -3.01 -33.16 43.11
CA THR A 117 -1.83 -33.22 42.25
C THR A 117 -1.86 -32.03 41.29
N ARG A 118 -0.90 -31.09 41.44
CA ARG A 118 -0.68 -29.99 40.49
C ARG A 118 -0.37 -30.56 39.11
N ARG A 119 -1.37 -30.74 38.25
CA ARG A 119 -1.16 -31.03 36.83
C ARG A 119 -1.14 -29.72 36.08
N SER A 120 -0.03 -29.43 35.40
CA SER A 120 0.02 -28.36 34.43
C SER A 120 -0.71 -28.78 33.16
N THR A 121 -1.36 -27.84 32.48
CA THR A 121 -2.16 -28.13 31.28
C THR A 121 -1.38 -27.74 30.01
N PRO A 122 -1.31 -28.62 29.00
CA PRO A 122 -0.62 -28.29 27.75
C PRO A 122 -1.42 -27.34 26.88
N LEU A 123 -0.70 -26.48 26.16
CA LEU A 123 -1.19 -25.66 25.06
C LEU A 123 -0.52 -26.09 23.75
N VAL A 124 -1.33 -26.42 22.76
CA VAL A 124 -0.90 -26.83 21.43
C VAL A 124 -0.56 -25.59 20.59
N PRO A 125 0.60 -25.53 19.92
CA PRO A 125 0.93 -24.44 19.01
C PRO A 125 0.17 -24.55 17.67
N TRP A 126 -0.51 -23.49 17.29
CA TRP A 126 -1.21 -23.32 16.02
C TRP A 126 -0.72 -22.06 15.29
N LEU A 127 -0.46 -22.17 13.99
CA LEU A 127 -0.23 -21.03 13.11
C LEU A 127 -1.55 -20.65 12.44
N GLY A 128 -2.09 -19.48 12.80
CA GLY A 128 -3.23 -18.89 12.13
C GLY A 128 -2.76 -18.03 10.96
N LEU A 129 -3.37 -18.21 9.78
CA LEU A 129 -3.06 -17.45 8.56
C LEU A 129 -4.35 -16.94 7.94
N ASN A 130 -4.41 -15.63 7.68
CA ASN A 130 -5.51 -15.02 6.94
C ASN A 130 -4.99 -14.56 5.59
N LEU A 131 -5.50 -15.17 4.52
CA LEU A 131 -5.03 -15.00 3.15
C LEU A 131 -6.11 -14.36 2.31
N LYS A 132 -5.68 -13.50 1.38
CA LYS A 132 -6.50 -12.99 0.29
C LYS A 132 -5.93 -13.49 -1.03
N ILE A 133 -6.70 -14.31 -1.72
CA ILE A 133 -6.40 -14.78 -3.07
C ILE A 133 -7.18 -13.89 -4.03
N SER A 134 -6.50 -13.18 -4.91
CA SER A 134 -7.13 -12.28 -5.90
C SER A 134 -6.98 -12.90 -7.28
N LEU A 135 -8.09 -13.26 -7.91
CA LEU A 135 -8.16 -13.66 -9.32
C LEU A 135 -8.32 -12.38 -10.14
N LEU A 136 -7.32 -12.06 -10.97
CA LEU A 136 -7.20 -10.78 -11.67
C LEU A 136 -7.18 -10.99 -13.18
N CYS A 137 -8.02 -10.24 -13.87
CA CYS A 137 -8.06 -10.03 -15.32
C CYS A 137 -8.76 -8.68 -15.56
N ASP A 138 -9.60 -8.57 -16.59
CA ASP A 138 -10.52 -7.45 -16.80
C ASP A 138 -11.46 -7.23 -15.61
N LYS A 139 -11.66 -8.28 -14.80
CA LYS A 139 -12.40 -8.27 -13.55
C LYS A 139 -11.51 -8.77 -12.42
N LYS A 140 -11.90 -8.41 -11.20
CA LYS A 140 -11.24 -8.86 -9.98
C LYS A 140 -12.20 -9.61 -9.09
N ARG A 141 -11.83 -10.81 -8.66
CA ARG A 141 -12.53 -11.59 -7.63
C ARG A 141 -11.58 -11.91 -6.50
N ASP A 142 -11.95 -11.54 -5.28
CA ASP A 142 -11.18 -11.81 -4.07
C ASP A 142 -11.81 -12.98 -3.29
N ILE A 143 -11.00 -13.96 -2.95
CA ILE A 143 -11.34 -15.09 -2.08
C ILE A 143 -10.57 -14.91 -0.77
N LEU A 144 -11.29 -14.93 0.34
CA LEU A 144 -10.70 -14.86 1.68
C LEU A 144 -10.63 -16.27 2.26
N MET A 145 -9.45 -16.62 2.77
CA MET A 145 -9.21 -17.94 3.35
C MET A 145 -8.54 -17.80 4.72
N TYR A 146 -9.12 -18.46 5.72
CA TYR A 146 -8.71 -18.37 7.11
C TYR A 146 -8.28 -19.76 7.60
N LEU A 147 -6.97 -19.98 7.66
CA LEU A 147 -6.38 -21.28 7.95
C LEU A 147 -5.80 -21.32 9.36
N GLY A 148 -5.93 -22.46 10.00
CA GLY A 148 -5.20 -22.83 11.22
C GLY A 148 -4.36 -24.07 10.95
N ILE A 149 -3.07 -23.98 11.20
CA ILE A 149 -2.14 -25.09 11.00
C ILE A 149 -1.61 -25.52 12.36
N ASN A 150 -1.91 -26.74 12.77
CA ASN A 150 -1.35 -27.28 13.99
C ASN A 150 0.14 -27.58 13.76
N LEU A 151 0.99 -26.99 14.60
CA LEU A 151 2.45 -27.12 14.49
C LEU A 151 2.99 -28.30 15.30
N HIS A 152 2.16 -28.92 16.14
CA HIS A 152 2.48 -30.15 16.86
C HIS A 152 2.05 -31.40 16.08
N GLU A 153 0.87 -31.37 15.47
CA GLU A 153 0.33 -32.43 14.62
C GLU A 153 0.02 -31.84 13.23
N PRO A 154 0.50 -32.41 12.11
CA PRO A 154 0.37 -31.85 10.77
C PRO A 154 -1.07 -31.86 10.27
N ARG A 155 -1.85 -30.88 10.69
CA ARG A 155 -3.26 -30.73 10.30
C ARG A 155 -3.59 -29.28 10.00
N ILE A 156 -4.35 -29.08 8.93
CA ILE A 156 -4.93 -27.80 8.53
C ILE A 156 -6.42 -27.79 8.90
N VAL A 157 -6.91 -26.65 9.37
CA VAL A 157 -8.33 -26.38 9.56
C VAL A 157 -8.72 -25.08 8.87
N HIS A 158 -9.92 -25.08 8.28
CA HIS A 158 -10.55 -23.89 7.71
C HIS A 158 -11.37 -23.16 8.77
N ASP A 159 -11.75 -21.91 8.46
CA ASP A 159 -12.53 -21.03 9.33
C ASP A 159 -11.92 -20.87 10.74
N PHE A 160 -10.58 -20.83 10.80
CA PHE A 160 -9.86 -20.80 12.07
C PHE A 160 -10.13 -19.52 12.87
N THR A 161 -10.32 -18.39 12.18
CA THR A 161 -10.61 -17.09 12.79
C THR A 161 -11.92 -17.11 13.59
N SER A 162 -12.98 -17.73 13.07
CA SER A 162 -14.26 -17.87 13.79
C SER A 162 -14.12 -18.71 15.06
N PHE A 163 -13.20 -19.70 15.05
CA PHE A 163 -12.86 -20.45 16.24
C PHE A 163 -12.11 -19.59 17.27
N LEU A 164 -11.11 -18.82 16.84
CA LEU A 164 -10.34 -17.94 17.72
C LEU A 164 -11.21 -16.88 18.42
N PHE A 165 -12.19 -16.28 17.72
CA PHE A 165 -13.06 -15.25 18.30
C PHE A 165 -13.96 -15.75 19.45
N ARG A 166 -14.10 -17.07 19.61
CA ARG A 166 -14.85 -17.67 20.73
C ARG A 166 -13.99 -17.91 21.96
N LEU A 167 -12.66 -17.79 21.84
CA LEU A 167 -11.73 -18.10 22.91
C LEU A 167 -11.29 -16.84 23.64
N PRO A 168 -11.11 -16.91 24.98
CA PRO A 168 -10.43 -15.86 25.71
C PRO A 168 -8.92 -15.95 25.42
N LEU A 169 -8.37 -15.00 24.68
CA LEU A 169 -6.96 -14.96 24.28
C LEU A 169 -6.22 -13.81 24.97
N SER A 170 -4.96 -14.04 25.35
CA SER A 170 -4.08 -13.01 25.92
C SER A 170 -2.63 -13.23 25.48
N PRO A 171 -1.81 -12.16 25.39
CA PRO A 171 -0.40 -12.27 25.01
C PRO A 171 0.48 -12.96 26.08
N ALA A 172 -0.04 -13.20 27.28
CA ALA A 172 0.70 -13.84 28.37
C ALA A 172 0.25 -15.29 28.59
N ILE A 173 1.20 -16.18 28.87
CA ILE A 173 0.94 -17.58 29.24
C ILE A 173 0.18 -17.60 30.57
N PRO A 174 -0.99 -18.28 30.67
CA PRO A 174 -1.70 -18.40 31.94
C PRO A 174 -0.95 -19.28 32.95
N ASP A 175 -1.20 -19.04 34.24
CA ASP A 175 -0.60 -19.83 35.31
C ASP A 175 -0.95 -21.32 35.21
N TYR A 176 0.03 -22.19 35.49
CA TYR A 176 -0.09 -23.66 35.41
C TYR A 176 -0.32 -24.21 34.00
N PHE A 177 0.02 -23.46 32.96
CA PHE A 177 0.07 -23.97 31.58
C PHE A 177 1.50 -24.11 31.09
N TYR A 178 1.71 -24.99 30.11
CA TYR A 178 2.96 -25.11 29.38
C TYR A 178 2.70 -25.29 27.89
N THR A 179 3.63 -24.86 27.06
CA THR A 179 3.51 -24.98 25.60
C THR A 179 4.08 -26.32 25.13
N LEU A 180 3.38 -26.99 24.21
CA LEU A 180 3.94 -28.13 23.50
C LEU A 180 5.00 -27.68 22.47
N ASP A 181 5.86 -28.62 22.11
CA ASP A 181 6.86 -28.45 21.07
C ASP A 181 6.23 -28.39 19.67
N ARG A 182 6.91 -27.70 18.76
CA ARG A 182 6.55 -27.65 17.34
C ARG A 182 7.27 -28.80 16.65
N ARG A 183 6.52 -29.80 16.18
CA ARG A 183 7.06 -30.89 15.37
C ARG A 183 7.25 -30.49 13.91
N ILE A 184 6.64 -29.38 13.50
CA ILE A 184 6.67 -28.83 12.15
C ILE A 184 7.23 -27.42 12.19
N THR A 185 8.13 -27.11 11.26
CA THR A 185 8.71 -25.77 11.13
C THR A 185 7.72 -24.81 10.46
N LEU A 186 7.94 -23.51 10.62
CA LEU A 186 7.11 -22.50 9.94
C LEU A 186 7.20 -22.62 8.41
N SER A 187 8.38 -22.94 7.87
CA SER A 187 8.57 -23.17 6.43
C SER A 187 7.75 -24.35 5.91
N GLN A 188 7.69 -25.44 6.68
CA GLN A 188 6.84 -26.58 6.34
C GLN A 188 5.35 -26.22 6.42
N ALA A 189 4.93 -25.46 7.43
CA ALA A 189 3.55 -24.97 7.54
C ALA A 189 3.17 -24.04 6.36
N VAL A 190 4.09 -23.18 5.89
CA VAL A 190 3.89 -22.37 4.68
C VAL A 190 3.74 -23.26 3.45
N HIS A 191 4.54 -24.33 3.31
CA HIS A 191 4.37 -25.26 2.20
C HIS A 191 3.01 -25.96 2.23
N MET A 192 2.55 -26.40 3.40
CA MET A 192 1.20 -26.95 3.60
C MET A 192 0.11 -25.94 3.21
N THR A 193 0.33 -24.66 3.50
CA THR A 193 -0.56 -23.57 3.10
C THR A 193 -0.63 -23.44 1.58
N GLN A 194 0.51 -23.46 0.90
CA GLN A 194 0.59 -23.36 -0.57
C GLN A 194 -0.15 -24.52 -1.23
N GLN A 195 0.06 -25.74 -0.74
CA GLN A 195 -0.66 -26.92 -1.24
C GLN A 195 -2.17 -26.78 -1.06
N GLU A 196 -2.62 -26.25 0.09
CA GLU A 196 -4.04 -26.05 0.34
C GLU A 196 -4.64 -24.93 -0.53
N VAL A 197 -3.89 -23.84 -0.77
CA VAL A 197 -4.27 -22.78 -1.72
C VAL A 197 -4.43 -23.37 -3.12
N SER A 198 -3.46 -24.15 -3.60
CA SER A 198 -3.54 -24.81 -4.91
C SER A 198 -4.76 -25.74 -4.99
N ARG A 199 -5.01 -26.53 -3.94
CA ARG A 199 -6.16 -27.43 -3.89
C ARG A 199 -7.50 -26.68 -3.98
N VAL A 200 -7.61 -25.52 -3.34
CA VAL A 200 -8.81 -24.67 -3.44
C VAL A 200 -8.93 -24.07 -4.83
N LEU A 201 -7.82 -23.60 -5.41
CA LEU A 201 -7.80 -23.05 -6.76
C LEU A 201 -8.17 -24.09 -7.82
N ASP A 202 -7.76 -25.35 -7.67
CA ASP A 202 -8.10 -26.44 -8.60
C ASP A 202 -9.59 -26.78 -8.60
N LEU A 203 -10.30 -26.47 -7.49
CA LEU A 203 -11.75 -26.65 -7.37
C LEU A 203 -12.55 -25.46 -7.92
N GLU A 204 -11.92 -24.30 -8.06
CA GLU A 204 -12.56 -23.12 -8.64
C GLU A 204 -12.73 -23.29 -10.15
N ASP A 205 -13.78 -22.67 -10.67
CA ASP A 205 -13.99 -22.60 -12.11
C ASP A 205 -12.82 -21.87 -12.79
N GLN A 206 -12.22 -22.50 -13.80
CA GLN A 206 -11.08 -21.94 -14.55
C GLN A 206 -11.53 -21.20 -15.82
N SER A 207 -12.82 -21.16 -16.12
CA SER A 207 -13.39 -20.51 -17.32
C SER A 207 -12.95 -19.04 -17.43
N TRP A 208 -12.87 -18.32 -16.30
CA TRP A 208 -12.48 -16.91 -16.25
C TRP A 208 -11.12 -16.66 -16.92
N ALA A 209 -10.15 -17.55 -16.70
CA ALA A 209 -8.79 -17.38 -17.23
C ALA A 209 -8.76 -17.64 -18.74
N SER A 210 -9.49 -18.67 -19.21
CA SER A 210 -9.60 -18.95 -20.65
C SER A 210 -10.36 -17.85 -21.39
N GLU A 211 -11.45 -17.33 -20.82
CA GLU A 211 -12.21 -16.23 -21.41
C GLU A 211 -11.40 -14.94 -21.48
N ALA A 212 -10.65 -14.62 -20.42
CA ALA A 212 -9.80 -13.44 -20.38
C ALA A 212 -8.70 -13.49 -21.44
N ARG A 213 -8.08 -14.66 -21.65
CA ARG A 213 -7.10 -14.87 -22.73
C ARG A 213 -7.73 -14.71 -24.12
N SER A 214 -8.91 -15.28 -24.35
CA SER A 214 -9.63 -15.11 -25.62
C SER A 214 -9.91 -13.63 -25.91
N ARG A 215 -10.37 -12.87 -24.90
CA ARG A 215 -10.60 -11.42 -25.04
C ARG A 215 -9.30 -10.66 -25.31
N LEU A 216 -8.21 -11.01 -24.63
CA LEU A 216 -6.90 -10.41 -24.89
C LEU A 216 -6.47 -10.63 -26.34
N ASP A 217 -6.60 -11.85 -26.86
CA ASP A 217 -6.22 -12.18 -28.23
C ASP A 217 -7.08 -11.39 -29.25
N GLU A 218 -8.38 -11.26 -29.00
CA GLU A 218 -9.28 -10.44 -29.82
C GLU A 218 -8.88 -8.95 -29.82
N GLU A 219 -8.62 -8.37 -28.64
CA GLU A 219 -8.22 -6.97 -28.51
C GLU A 219 -6.85 -6.70 -29.15
N LEU A 220 -5.89 -7.63 -29.00
CA LEU A 220 -4.58 -7.54 -29.65
C LEU A 220 -4.70 -7.62 -31.18
N ALA A 221 -5.59 -8.47 -31.69
CA ALA A 221 -5.84 -8.57 -33.13
C ALA A 221 -6.46 -7.28 -33.70
N ILE A 222 -7.40 -6.67 -32.98
CA ILE A 222 -7.98 -5.36 -33.35
C ILE A 222 -6.91 -4.28 -33.34
N LEU A 223 -6.10 -4.21 -32.28
CA LEU A 223 -5.02 -3.25 -32.15
C LEU A 223 -4.00 -3.39 -33.29
N GLN A 224 -3.62 -4.63 -33.60
CA GLN A 224 -2.72 -4.93 -34.70
C GLN A 224 -3.30 -4.45 -36.03
N ALA A 225 -4.56 -4.79 -36.34
CA ALA A 225 -5.21 -4.36 -37.57
C ALA A 225 -5.27 -2.83 -37.70
N TYR A 226 -5.56 -2.12 -36.60
CA TYR A 226 -5.58 -0.65 -36.56
C TYR A 226 -4.22 -0.04 -36.92
N TYR A 227 -3.14 -0.50 -36.28
CA TYR A 227 -1.80 0.04 -36.56
C TYR A 227 -1.26 -0.38 -37.93
N ASP A 228 -1.64 -1.57 -38.41
CA ASP A 228 -1.27 -2.02 -39.75
C ASP A 228 -1.97 -1.14 -40.82
N GLU A 229 -3.24 -0.75 -40.61
CA GLU A 229 -3.96 0.22 -41.46
C GLU A 229 -3.35 1.63 -41.40
N LEU A 230 -2.92 2.06 -40.20
CA LEU A 230 -2.26 3.35 -39.98
C LEU A 230 -0.93 3.42 -40.74
N ALA A 231 -0.11 2.38 -40.64
CA ALA A 231 1.15 2.27 -41.36
C ALA A 231 0.96 2.32 -42.89
N LEU A 232 -0.10 1.67 -43.40
CA LEU A 232 -0.44 1.72 -44.84
C LEU A 232 -0.90 3.11 -45.30
N ARG A 233 -1.49 3.94 -44.42
CA ARG A 233 -1.89 5.32 -44.75
C ARG A 233 -0.75 6.32 -44.65
N GLU A 234 0.18 6.11 -43.72
CA GLU A 234 1.35 6.99 -43.54
C GLU A 234 2.40 6.78 -44.64
N GLN A 235 2.60 5.54 -45.13
CA GLN A 235 3.50 5.23 -46.25
C GLN A 235 3.33 6.15 -47.48
N PRO A 236 2.13 6.31 -48.09
CA PRO A 236 1.96 7.20 -49.23
C PRO A 236 2.12 8.68 -48.88
N ALA A 237 1.80 9.09 -47.65
CA ALA A 237 1.99 10.47 -47.20
C ALA A 237 3.48 10.81 -47.01
N GLU A 238 4.27 9.90 -46.46
CA GLU A 238 5.72 10.03 -46.35
C GLU A 238 6.38 10.04 -47.73
N GLU A 239 5.95 9.16 -48.66
CA GLU A 239 6.43 9.18 -50.04
C GLU A 239 6.06 10.46 -50.80
N GLU A 240 4.89 11.06 -50.53
CA GLU A 240 4.48 12.35 -51.11
C GLU A 240 5.30 13.51 -50.52
N ILE A 241 5.52 13.51 -49.20
CA ILE A 241 6.36 14.53 -48.52
C ILE A 241 7.82 14.42 -48.97
N GLU A 242 8.38 13.21 -49.11
CA GLU A 242 9.73 13.02 -49.64
C GLU A 242 9.87 13.49 -51.08
N LYS A 243 8.83 13.29 -51.92
CA LYS A 243 8.80 13.83 -53.28
C LYS A 243 8.74 15.35 -53.27
N GLU A 244 7.87 15.95 -52.46
CA GLU A 244 7.80 17.41 -52.32
C GLU A 244 9.09 18.00 -51.74
N GLU A 245 9.71 17.36 -50.73
CA GLU A 245 10.99 17.81 -50.19
C GLU A 245 12.13 17.67 -51.20
N ASN A 246 12.14 16.61 -52.01
CA ASN A 246 13.13 16.45 -53.07
C ASN A 246 12.90 17.45 -54.21
N GLU A 247 11.65 17.74 -54.58
CA GLU A 247 11.31 18.81 -55.52
C GLU A 247 11.68 20.20 -54.98
N ILE A 248 11.48 20.44 -53.68
CA ILE A 248 11.91 21.67 -52.99
C ILE A 248 13.44 21.75 -52.95
N LYS A 249 14.16 20.66 -52.67
CA LYS A 249 15.64 20.64 -52.70
C LYS A 249 16.18 20.84 -54.11
N GLU A 250 15.59 20.22 -55.14
CA GLU A 250 15.97 20.44 -56.54
C GLU A 250 15.68 21.88 -57.00
N THR A 251 14.59 22.49 -56.54
CA THR A 251 14.27 23.90 -56.84
C THR A 251 15.13 24.89 -56.07
N VAL A 252 15.54 24.57 -54.83
CA VAL A 252 16.47 25.37 -54.03
C VAL A 252 17.90 25.25 -54.58
N GLU A 253 18.37 24.06 -54.98
CA GLU A 253 19.66 23.88 -55.66
C GLU A 253 19.69 24.58 -57.04
N ALA A 254 18.56 24.67 -57.74
CA ALA A 254 18.43 25.44 -58.98
C ALA A 254 18.38 26.97 -58.77
N MET A 255 18.06 27.44 -57.55
CA MET A 255 18.01 28.87 -57.20
C MET A 255 19.25 29.37 -56.44
N GLU A 256 20.19 28.50 -56.05
CA GLU A 256 21.43 28.89 -55.37
C GLU A 256 22.54 29.31 -56.36
N GLN A 257 22.23 30.31 -57.18
CA GLN A 257 23.21 31.31 -57.62
C GLN A 257 22.59 32.67 -57.31
N VAL A 258 22.94 33.26 -56.16
CA VAL A 258 23.20 34.71 -55.94
C VAL A 258 23.19 35.05 -54.43
N GLU A 259 24.33 35.58 -54.01
CA GLU A 259 24.65 36.50 -52.89
C GLU A 259 24.38 36.13 -51.41
N ALA A 260 25.50 36.06 -50.69
CA ALA A 260 25.61 36.17 -49.24
C ALA A 260 25.41 37.61 -48.75
N ALA A 261 24.75 37.77 -47.59
CA ALA A 261 24.64 39.00 -46.82
C ALA A 261 24.77 38.71 -45.30
N PRO A 262 25.17 39.70 -44.47
CA PRO A 262 26.09 39.52 -43.34
C PRO A 262 25.42 39.25 -41.97
N PRO A 263 26.21 38.96 -40.90
CA PRO A 263 25.67 38.52 -39.61
C PRO A 263 25.10 39.68 -38.79
N VAL A 264 24.05 39.38 -38.01
CA VAL A 264 23.44 40.30 -37.04
C VAL A 264 24.10 40.09 -35.67
N GLU A 265 24.59 41.18 -35.10
CA GLU A 265 25.26 41.26 -33.80
C GLU A 265 24.30 41.02 -32.62
N GLU A 266 24.76 40.26 -31.62
CA GLU A 266 24.13 40.11 -30.32
C GLU A 266 24.37 41.35 -29.44
N GLN A 267 23.30 41.93 -28.89
CA GLN A 267 23.39 43.01 -27.91
C GLN A 267 23.35 42.44 -26.50
N ASP A 268 24.50 42.50 -25.83
CA ASP A 268 24.69 42.11 -24.44
C ASP A 268 24.30 43.28 -23.51
N GLY A 269 23.20 43.12 -22.76
CA GLY A 269 22.68 44.12 -21.83
C GLY A 269 23.00 43.77 -20.38
N THR A 270 24.16 44.19 -19.87
CA THR A 270 24.49 44.08 -18.44
C THR A 270 23.86 45.22 -17.64
N ALA A 271 22.86 44.93 -16.81
CA ALA A 271 22.33 45.86 -15.81
C ALA A 271 23.24 45.94 -14.57
N SER A 272 23.37 47.15 -14.01
CA SER A 272 24.30 47.51 -12.93
C SER A 272 23.87 47.02 -11.55
N PHE A 273 24.86 46.65 -10.74
CA PHE A 273 24.76 46.06 -9.39
C PHE A 273 24.04 46.93 -8.33
N ASP A 274 23.86 48.22 -8.57
CA ASP A 274 23.18 49.13 -7.63
C ASP A 274 21.65 49.09 -7.73
N GLU A 275 21.08 48.53 -8.80
CA GLU A 275 19.63 48.42 -9.00
C GLU A 275 19.01 47.28 -8.16
N TYR A 276 19.85 46.37 -7.65
CA TYR A 276 19.44 45.15 -6.94
C TYR A 276 19.25 45.35 -5.42
N ARG A 277 19.86 46.36 -4.80
CA ARG A 277 19.75 46.58 -3.33
C ARG A 277 18.39 47.13 -2.89
N SER A 278 17.57 47.62 -3.81
CA SER A 278 16.34 48.36 -3.53
C SER A 278 15.08 47.49 -3.46
N SER A 279 15.15 46.19 -3.80
CA SER A 279 13.95 45.36 -4.07
C SER A 279 13.64 44.23 -3.09
N GLY A 280 14.38 44.07 -1.99
CA GLY A 280 14.08 43.04 -0.97
C GLY A 280 14.30 41.62 -1.50
N GLY A 281 15.54 41.14 -1.43
CA GLY A 281 16.01 39.92 -2.11
C GLY A 281 15.30 38.62 -1.72
N ARG A 282 15.18 37.71 -2.70
CA ARG A 282 14.64 36.35 -2.55
C ARG A 282 15.67 35.44 -1.86
N ILE A 283 15.19 34.45 -1.10
CA ILE A 283 16.00 33.45 -0.39
C ILE A 283 17.07 32.75 -1.24
N LEU A 284 16.86 32.64 -2.56
CA LEU A 284 17.82 32.07 -3.50
C LEU A 284 19.11 32.87 -3.65
N ASP A 285 19.06 34.18 -3.39
CA ASP A 285 20.21 35.07 -3.52
C ASP A 285 21.08 35.06 -2.25
N PHE A 286 20.47 34.78 -1.09
CA PHE A 286 21.16 34.50 0.17
C PHE A 286 21.96 33.18 0.13
N LEU A 287 21.45 32.15 -0.55
CA LEU A 287 22.12 30.86 -0.70
C LEU A 287 23.36 30.94 -1.60
N ARG A 288 23.30 31.78 -2.65
CA ARG A 288 24.41 32.01 -3.59
C ARG A 288 25.56 32.78 -2.94
N ALA A 289 25.25 33.73 -2.05
CA ALA A 289 26.24 34.51 -1.30
C ALA A 289 26.98 33.71 -0.21
N ASN A 290 26.40 32.60 0.28
CA ASN A 290 26.98 31.76 1.34
C ASN A 290 27.64 30.47 0.82
N GLY A 291 27.92 30.37 -0.48
CA GLY A 291 28.75 29.29 -1.04
C GLY A 291 28.17 27.88 -0.89
N ILE A 292 26.85 27.74 -0.83
CA ILE A 292 26.16 26.44 -0.95
C ILE A 292 25.68 26.33 -2.39
N PRO A 293 26.43 25.67 -3.30
CA PRO A 293 26.25 25.88 -4.73
C PRO A 293 24.90 25.39 -5.25
N MET A 294 24.32 24.28 -4.77
CA MET A 294 22.97 23.83 -5.18
C MET A 294 22.38 22.88 -4.12
N THR A 295 21.07 22.93 -3.89
CA THR A 295 20.32 21.76 -3.38
C THR A 295 20.53 20.60 -4.35
N PRO A 296 20.67 19.34 -3.90
CA PRO A 296 20.65 18.18 -4.80
C PRO A 296 19.28 18.18 -5.50
N ARG A 297 19.21 18.82 -6.66
CA ARG A 297 18.16 18.54 -7.63
C ARG A 297 18.47 17.11 -8.05
N GLU A 298 17.59 16.17 -7.75
CA GLU A 298 17.45 14.98 -8.60
C GLU A 298 17.61 15.48 -10.03
N GLU A 299 18.52 14.89 -10.81
CA GLU A 299 18.75 15.29 -12.19
C GLU A 299 17.41 15.32 -12.90
N ILE A 300 16.85 16.53 -13.03
CA ILE A 300 15.61 16.74 -13.76
C ILE A 300 16.02 16.41 -15.18
N ASN A 301 15.60 15.25 -15.66
CA ASN A 301 15.89 14.78 -16.99
C ASN A 301 15.28 15.79 -17.98
N GLN A 302 16.08 16.76 -18.40
CA GLN A 302 15.74 17.80 -19.39
C GLN A 302 15.78 17.22 -20.81
N GLN A 303 15.39 15.97 -20.98
CA GLN A 303 15.14 15.44 -22.32
C GLN A 303 14.00 16.25 -22.93
N GLU A 304 14.26 16.85 -24.10
CA GLU A 304 13.21 17.44 -24.92
C GLU A 304 12.10 16.42 -25.09
N TRP A 305 10.86 16.85 -24.89
CA TRP A 305 9.69 16.01 -25.14
C TRP A 305 9.72 15.56 -26.60
N LYS A 306 10.00 14.28 -26.82
CA LYS A 306 9.85 13.65 -28.13
C LYS A 306 8.44 13.08 -28.20
N LYS A 307 7.71 13.40 -29.27
CA LYS A 307 6.47 12.69 -29.61
C LYS A 307 6.80 11.20 -29.69
N SER A 308 5.99 10.37 -29.04
CA SER A 308 6.12 8.92 -29.16
C SER A 308 5.94 8.54 -30.62
N THR A 309 6.75 7.59 -31.08
CA THR A 309 6.53 7.02 -32.42
C THR A 309 5.25 6.17 -32.41
N PRO A 310 4.55 5.99 -33.54
CA PRO A 310 3.38 5.12 -33.62
C PRO A 310 3.67 3.69 -33.11
N GLN A 311 4.90 3.20 -33.28
CA GLN A 311 5.36 1.90 -32.78
C GLN A 311 5.49 1.86 -31.26
N GLU A 312 6.02 2.93 -30.64
CA GLU A 312 6.09 3.04 -29.17
C GLU A 312 4.69 3.13 -28.55
N GLU A 313 3.77 3.84 -29.19
CA GLU A 313 2.37 3.89 -28.76
C GLU A 313 1.70 2.52 -28.88
N ARG A 314 1.90 1.82 -30.00
CA ARG A 314 1.42 0.45 -30.19
C ARG A 314 1.92 -0.47 -29.08
N GLN A 315 3.21 -0.43 -28.74
CA GLN A 315 3.77 -1.27 -27.68
C GLN A 315 3.16 -0.93 -26.31
N ARG A 316 3.03 0.36 -25.97
CA ARG A 316 2.37 0.77 -24.71
C ARG A 316 0.94 0.26 -24.64
N ARG A 317 0.19 0.33 -25.73
CA ARG A 317 -1.18 -0.21 -25.80
C ARG A 317 -1.21 -1.72 -25.64
N MET A 318 -0.28 -2.44 -26.25
CA MET A 318 -0.15 -3.89 -26.06
C MET A 318 0.16 -4.25 -24.60
N ASP A 319 1.07 -3.50 -23.96
CA ASP A 319 1.41 -3.69 -22.55
C ASP A 319 0.22 -3.37 -21.64
N GLU A 320 -0.55 -2.31 -21.94
CA GLU A 320 -1.80 -1.96 -21.24
C GLU A 320 -2.84 -3.08 -21.34
N LEU A 321 -3.09 -3.60 -22.55
CA LEU A 321 -4.03 -4.70 -22.78
C LEU A 321 -3.58 -5.97 -22.06
N THR A 322 -2.29 -6.30 -22.14
CA THR A 322 -1.73 -7.45 -21.44
C THR A 322 -1.91 -7.29 -19.93
N TRP A 323 -1.54 -6.13 -19.37
CA TRP A 323 -1.72 -5.86 -17.95
C TRP A 323 -3.17 -5.95 -17.48
N GLN A 324 -4.11 -5.58 -18.35
CA GLN A 324 -5.54 -5.58 -18.07
C GLN A 324 -6.16 -6.99 -18.17
N TYR A 325 -5.87 -7.75 -19.23
CA TYR A 325 -6.58 -9.01 -19.52
C TYR A 325 -5.78 -10.27 -19.17
N GLU A 326 -4.46 -10.20 -19.01
CA GLU A 326 -3.67 -11.38 -18.67
C GLU A 326 -4.10 -11.95 -17.31
N PRO A 327 -4.60 -13.19 -17.27
CA PRO A 327 -5.12 -13.77 -16.04
C PRO A 327 -3.97 -14.07 -15.07
N ARG A 328 -4.03 -13.47 -13.89
CA ARG A 328 -3.04 -13.68 -12.82
C ARG A 328 -3.71 -13.91 -11.47
N ILE A 329 -3.01 -14.63 -10.60
CA ILE A 329 -3.47 -14.94 -9.26
C ILE A 329 -2.49 -14.35 -8.25
N ASP A 330 -2.97 -13.43 -7.43
CA ASP A 330 -2.20 -12.81 -6.36
C ASP A 330 -2.60 -13.39 -5.00
N VAL A 331 -1.67 -14.06 -4.33
CA VAL A 331 -1.88 -14.58 -2.97
C VAL A 331 -1.18 -13.65 -1.97
N ASN A 332 -1.98 -12.96 -1.17
CA ASN A 332 -1.48 -12.01 -0.17
C ASN A 332 -1.81 -12.47 1.25
N LEU A 333 -0.81 -12.50 2.12
CA LEU A 333 -1.01 -12.65 3.56
C LEU A 333 -1.55 -11.34 4.13
N ILE A 334 -2.74 -11.37 4.73
CA ILE A 334 -3.34 -10.22 5.41
C ILE A 334 -2.68 -10.05 6.77
N ASN A 335 -2.67 -11.12 7.57
CA ASN A 335 -1.97 -11.22 8.84
C ASN A 335 -1.80 -12.70 9.22
N ALA A 336 -0.95 -12.94 10.20
CA ALA A 336 -0.70 -14.23 10.77
C ALA A 336 -0.67 -14.15 12.30
N GLY A 337 -0.72 -15.30 12.96
CA GLY A 337 -0.48 -15.34 14.38
C GLY A 337 -0.09 -16.72 14.87
N LEU A 338 0.62 -16.75 15.99
CA LEU A 338 0.92 -17.97 16.71
C LEU A 338 0.00 -18.07 17.93
N PHE A 339 -0.78 -19.13 17.97
CA PHE A 339 -1.80 -19.35 18.99
C PHE A 339 -1.47 -20.61 19.76
N TYR A 340 -1.39 -20.51 21.08
CA TYR A 340 -1.19 -21.65 21.97
C TYR A 340 -2.51 -21.97 22.64
N LEU A 341 -3.12 -23.07 22.22
CA LEU A 341 -4.51 -23.37 22.46
C LEU A 341 -4.66 -24.69 23.22
N HIS A 342 -5.53 -24.70 24.21
CA HIS A 342 -6.00 -25.91 24.87
C HIS A 342 -7.18 -26.52 24.10
N SER A 343 -8.10 -25.65 23.66
CA SER A 343 -9.27 -26.02 22.87
C SER A 343 -8.85 -26.44 21.46
N THR A 344 -9.44 -27.53 20.97
CA THR A 344 -9.13 -28.05 19.62
C THR A 344 -10.20 -27.59 18.63
N PRO A 345 -9.83 -26.98 17.48
CA PRO A 345 -10.79 -26.63 16.45
C PRO A 345 -11.39 -27.88 15.78
N GLY A 346 -12.69 -27.82 15.49
CA GLY A 346 -13.39 -28.85 14.72
C GLY A 346 -12.81 -28.98 13.31
N LEU A 347 -13.08 -30.11 12.65
CA LEU A 347 -12.85 -30.24 11.20
C LEU A 347 -13.90 -29.36 10.50
N GLY A 348 -13.56 -28.09 10.22
CA GLY A 348 -14.38 -27.24 9.37
C GLY A 348 -14.57 -27.91 8.00
N ARG A 349 -15.78 -27.81 7.43
CA ARG A 349 -16.01 -28.27 6.05
C ARG A 349 -15.23 -27.36 5.10
N ILE A 350 -14.59 -27.99 4.10
CA ILE A 350 -14.14 -27.30 2.89
C ILE A 350 -15.42 -26.75 2.24
N LEU A 351 -15.52 -25.43 2.09
CA LEU A 351 -16.61 -24.80 1.35
C LEU A 351 -16.53 -25.16 -0.14
#